data_AF-A0A966Y8G8-F1
#
_entry.id   AF-A0A966Y8G8-F1
#
_cell.length_a   1.000
_cell.length_b   1.000
_cell.length_c   1.000
_cell.angle_alpha   90.00
_cell.angle_beta   90.00
_cell.angle_gamma   90.00
#
_symmetry.space_group_name_H-M   'P 1'
#
loop_
_entity.id
_entity.type
_entity.pdbx_description
1 polymer ?
#
loop_
_entity_poly.entity_id
_entity_poly.type
_entity_poly.pdbx_seq_one_letter_code
_entity_poly.pdbx_strand_id
1 'polypeptide(L)'
;MSEQKQNNQMLKTILETLPVAVFFLTYIFFKNEVVEFAGQQYTGFVLATAIFVPFLCVSTVIGWRLFGEVSKVQLLTLVLVLIFGGLTIFLNDESFFKMKPTLVYVLFGGAIAVGLVQGKSYLQSILGSSVPMKDEGWMIISRRIMIFFFSLAILNEIIWRTQSSEVWVYFKTFGLTFALLAFLASQYKVLQQYGEFDEDEG
;
A
#
# COMPACT_ATOMS: atom_id res chain seq x y z
N MET A 1 35.08 6.46 -14.70
CA MET A 1 33.63 6.23 -14.95
C MET A 1 32.98 5.31 -13.91
N SER A 2 33.69 4.31 -13.35
CA SER A 2 33.18 3.44 -12.28
C SER A 2 32.97 4.15 -10.93
N GLU A 3 33.92 4.99 -10.49
CA GLU A 3 33.82 5.70 -9.20
C GLU A 3 32.65 6.70 -9.11
N GLN A 4 32.41 7.51 -10.15
CA GLN A 4 31.28 8.44 -10.15
C GLN A 4 29.92 7.72 -10.12
N LYS A 5 29.81 6.59 -10.82
CA LYS A 5 28.60 5.76 -10.82
C LYS A 5 28.39 5.10 -9.45
N GLN A 6 29.46 4.66 -8.81
CA GLN A 6 29.45 4.09 -7.46
C GLN A 6 29.08 5.12 -6.39
N ASN A 7 29.62 6.35 -6.47
CA ASN A 7 29.29 7.43 -5.54
C ASN A 7 27.82 7.85 -5.63
N ASN A 8 27.27 7.96 -6.84
CA ASN A 8 25.85 8.27 -7.03
C ASN A 8 24.95 7.15 -6.49
N GLN A 9 25.36 5.89 -6.63
CA GLN A 9 24.63 4.75 -6.09
C GLN A 9 24.66 4.72 -4.55
N MET A 10 25.80 5.01 -3.92
CA MET A 10 25.90 5.16 -2.46
C MET A 10 25.01 6.30 -1.95
N LEU A 11 25.06 7.48 -2.57
CA LEU A 11 24.22 8.62 -2.19
C LEU A 11 22.73 8.29 -2.28
N LYS A 12 22.33 7.55 -3.32
CA LYS A 12 20.95 7.09 -3.50
C LYS A 12 20.53 6.14 -2.39
N THR A 13 21.33 5.13 -2.08
CA THR A 13 21.06 4.18 -0.99
C THR A 13 20.98 4.88 0.37
N ILE A 14 21.86 5.85 0.62
CA ILE A 14 21.87 6.64 1.86
C ILE A 14 20.57 7.44 1.98
N LEU A 15 20.16 8.15 0.93
CA LEU A 15 18.91 8.93 0.91
C LEU A 15 17.67 8.04 1.10
N GLU A 16 17.67 6.83 0.54
CA GLU A 16 16.56 5.88 0.70
C GLU A 16 16.51 5.28 2.13
N THR A 17 17.66 5.06 2.76
CA THR A 17 17.75 4.40 4.08
C THR A 17 17.62 5.39 5.25
N LEU A 18 18.04 6.65 5.05
CA LEU A 18 18.03 7.72 6.05
C LEU A 18 16.70 7.89 6.78
N PRO A 19 15.55 8.01 6.10
CA PRO A 19 14.25 8.15 6.77
C PRO A 19 13.95 6.96 7.69
N VAL A 20 14.23 5.74 7.24
CA VAL A 20 14.01 4.53 8.03
C VAL A 20 14.91 4.51 9.26
N ALA A 21 16.19 4.86 9.11
CA ALA A 21 17.12 4.95 10.23
C ALA A 21 16.66 6.00 11.26
N VAL A 22 16.22 7.18 10.81
CA VAL A 22 15.69 8.24 11.68
C VAL A 22 14.43 7.78 12.42
N PHE A 23 13.52 7.08 11.73
CA PHE A 23 12.35 6.49 12.38
C PHE A 23 12.74 5.51 13.49
N PHE A 24 13.66 4.57 13.20
CA PHE A 24 14.08 3.57 14.16
C PHE A 24 14.79 4.17 15.37
N LEU A 25 15.69 5.13 15.14
CA LEU A 25 16.38 5.83 16.23
C LEU A 25 15.36 6.55 17.12
N THR A 26 14.48 7.35 16.51
CA THR A 26 13.44 8.08 17.25
C THR A 26 12.54 7.11 18.03
N TYR A 27 12.11 6.01 17.40
CA TYR A 27 11.29 5.01 18.08
C TYR A 27 12.03 4.37 19.26
N ILE A 28 13.30 3.97 19.12
CA ILE A 28 14.04 3.33 20.22
C ILE A 28 14.23 4.27 21.41
N PHE A 29 14.54 5.55 21.16
CA PHE A 29 14.73 6.53 22.22
C PHE A 29 13.41 6.89 22.92
N PHE A 30 12.32 7.05 22.16
CA PHE A 30 11.07 7.59 22.68
C PHE A 30 9.96 6.55 22.91
N LYS A 31 10.13 5.26 22.58
CA LYS A 31 9.07 4.22 22.66
C LYS A 31 8.40 4.10 24.03
N ASN A 32 9.12 4.39 25.11
CA ASN A 32 8.62 4.28 26.49
C ASN A 32 8.15 5.64 27.04
N GLU A 33 8.28 6.71 26.27
CA GLU A 33 7.90 8.05 26.67
C GLU A 33 6.54 8.41 26.07
N VAL A 34 5.76 9.13 26.86
CA VAL A 34 4.53 9.78 26.42
C VAL A 34 4.83 11.26 26.42
N VAL A 35 4.92 11.85 25.23
CA VAL A 35 5.24 13.26 25.07
C VAL A 35 3.92 14.02 24.97
N GLU A 36 3.70 14.94 25.90
CA GLU A 36 2.53 15.79 25.90
C GLU A 36 2.81 17.03 25.03
N PHE A 37 2.14 17.13 23.89
CA PHE A 37 2.30 18.25 22.96
C PHE A 37 0.93 18.82 22.62
N ALA A 38 0.77 20.14 22.73
CA ALA A 38 -0.50 20.84 22.48
C ALA A 38 -1.72 20.27 23.28
N GLY A 39 -1.49 19.74 24.48
CA GLY A 39 -2.54 19.14 25.32
C GLY A 39 -3.00 17.74 24.90
N GLN A 40 -2.25 17.07 24.01
CA GLN A 40 -2.49 15.70 23.57
C GLN A 40 -1.29 14.82 23.94
N GLN A 41 -1.57 13.60 24.42
CA GLN A 41 -0.55 12.62 24.79
C GLN A 41 -0.13 11.80 23.58
N TYR A 42 1.08 12.02 23.08
CA TYR A 42 1.63 11.26 21.97
C TYR A 42 2.50 10.11 22.48
N THR A 43 2.20 8.89 22.02
CA THR A 43 3.09 7.75 22.24
C THR A 43 4.39 7.93 21.45
N GLY A 44 5.48 7.34 21.91
CA GLY A 44 6.76 7.33 21.17
C GLY A 44 6.65 6.85 19.72
N PHE A 45 5.69 5.97 19.41
CA PHE A 45 5.41 5.54 18.05
C PHE A 45 4.82 6.66 17.17
N VAL A 46 3.87 7.43 17.71
CA VAL A 46 3.27 8.57 16.97
C VAL A 46 4.31 9.66 16.76
N LEU A 47 5.15 9.94 17.76
CA LEU A 47 6.25 10.88 17.63
C LEU A 47 7.28 10.46 16.57
N ALA A 48 7.68 9.19 16.58
CA ALA A 48 8.58 8.65 15.55
C ALA A 48 7.98 8.76 14.15
N THR A 49 6.69 8.51 14.01
CA THR A 49 5.95 8.67 12.75
C THR A 49 5.87 10.14 12.32
N ALA A 50 5.63 11.05 13.26
CA ALA A 50 5.55 12.50 13.02
C ALA A 50 6.86 13.09 12.50
N ILE A 51 8.00 12.57 12.95
CA ILE A 51 9.32 12.98 12.47
C ILE A 51 9.66 12.28 11.15
N PHE A 52 9.33 11.00 11.02
CA PHE A 52 9.62 10.19 9.85
C PHE A 52 8.93 10.69 8.58
N VAL A 53 7.63 11.02 8.63
CA VAL A 53 6.85 11.38 7.43
C VAL A 53 7.43 12.63 6.73
N PRO A 54 7.66 13.77 7.41
CA PRO A 54 8.32 14.92 6.80
C PRO A 54 9.74 14.60 6.31
N PHE A 55 10.51 13.81 7.06
CA PHE A 55 11.87 13.46 6.68
C PHE A 55 11.93 12.59 5.41
N LEU A 56 10.99 11.66 5.27
CA LEU A 56 10.82 10.85 4.07
C LEU A 56 10.46 11.72 2.86
N CYS A 57 9.55 12.69 3.03
CA CYS A 57 9.20 13.65 1.98
C CYS A 57 10.41 14.45 1.52
N VAL A 58 11.15 15.05 2.48
CA VAL A 58 12.34 15.85 2.18
C VAL A 58 13.40 14.99 1.49
N SER A 59 13.68 13.78 1.98
CA SER A 59 14.63 12.88 1.36
C SER A 59 14.22 12.51 -0.08
N THR A 60 12.93 12.25 -0.31
CA THR A 60 12.41 11.93 -1.64
C THR A 60 12.51 13.13 -2.59
N VAL A 61 12.23 14.35 -2.13
CA VAL A 61 12.36 15.57 -2.94
C VAL A 61 13.83 15.87 -3.28
N ILE A 62 14.74 15.67 -2.33
CA ILE A 62 16.18 15.81 -2.56
C ILE A 62 16.66 14.76 -3.57
N GLY A 63 16.27 13.50 -3.38
CA GLY A 63 16.57 12.41 -4.31
C GLY A 63 16.06 12.68 -5.72
N TRP A 64 14.84 13.20 -5.85
CA TRP A 64 14.28 13.59 -7.14
C TRP A 64 15.08 14.72 -7.81
N ARG A 65 15.50 15.75 -7.06
CA ARG A 65 16.34 16.83 -7.62
C ARG A 65 17.73 16.37 -8.03
N LEU A 66 18.32 15.41 -7.31
CA LEU A 66 19.68 14.94 -7.58
C LEU A 66 19.73 13.89 -8.70
N PHE A 67 18.75 12.99 -8.76
CA PHE A 67 18.76 11.85 -9.67
C PHE A 67 17.74 11.94 -10.80
N GLY A 68 16.84 12.93 -10.79
CA GLY A 68 15.84 13.18 -11.84
C GLY A 68 14.69 12.16 -11.89
N GLU A 69 14.80 11.04 -11.21
CA GLU A 69 13.85 9.93 -11.27
C GLU A 69 13.46 9.45 -9.86
N VAL A 70 12.16 9.22 -9.67
CA VAL A 70 11.63 8.52 -8.50
C VAL A 70 10.96 7.24 -9.00
N SER A 71 11.31 6.09 -8.41
CA SER A 71 10.71 4.83 -8.84
C SER A 71 9.21 4.82 -8.54
N LYS A 72 8.42 4.16 -9.39
CA LYS A 72 6.96 4.03 -9.19
C LYS A 72 6.62 3.40 -7.84
N VAL A 73 7.44 2.44 -7.40
CA VAL A 73 7.31 1.77 -6.10
C VAL A 73 7.56 2.75 -4.96
N GLN A 74 8.59 3.59 -5.05
CA GLN A 74 8.90 4.60 -4.03
C GLN A 74 7.83 5.69 -3.94
N LEU A 75 7.27 6.12 -5.07
CA LEU A 75 6.12 7.03 -5.10
C LEU A 75 4.90 6.40 -4.42
N LEU A 76 4.60 5.13 -4.71
CA LEU A 76 3.52 4.40 -4.05
C LEU A 76 3.78 4.33 -2.53
N THR A 77 4.98 3.95 -2.11
CA THR A 77 5.35 3.91 -0.68
C THR A 77 5.21 5.26 -0.02
N LEU A 78 5.63 6.35 -0.66
CA LEU A 78 5.49 7.72 -0.13
C LEU A 78 4.03 8.08 0.08
N VAL A 79 3.17 7.79 -0.90
CA VAL A 79 1.71 8.03 -0.79
C VAL A 79 1.13 7.23 0.37
N LEU A 80 1.48 5.94 0.48
CA LEU A 80 1.01 5.10 1.59
C LEU A 80 1.48 5.65 2.94
N VAL A 81 2.75 6.03 3.07
CA VAL A 81 3.31 6.59 4.32
C VAL A 81 2.67 7.92 4.65
N LEU A 82 2.40 8.79 3.68
CA LEU A 82 1.73 10.07 3.95
C LEU A 82 0.31 9.86 4.45
N ILE A 83 -0.43 8.93 3.85
CA ILE A 83 -1.79 8.63 4.26
C ILE A 83 -1.78 7.97 5.64
N PHE A 84 -1.09 6.83 5.80
CA PHE A 84 -1.08 6.09 7.06
C PHE A 84 -0.37 6.84 8.18
N GLY A 85 0.77 7.46 7.89
CA GLY A 85 1.53 8.24 8.86
C GLY A 85 0.82 9.52 9.25
N GLY A 86 0.29 10.27 8.28
CA GLY A 86 -0.52 11.46 8.54
C GLY A 86 -1.75 11.16 9.38
N LEU A 87 -2.47 10.08 9.06
CA LEU A 87 -3.61 9.66 9.86
C LEU A 87 -3.22 9.10 11.24
N THR A 88 -2.06 8.46 11.38
CA THR A 88 -1.54 8.01 12.69
C THR A 88 -1.27 9.21 13.61
N ILE A 89 -0.79 10.32 13.05
CA ILE A 89 -0.56 11.57 13.79
C ILE A 89 -1.89 12.25 14.14
N PHE A 90 -2.86 12.20 13.23
CA PHE A 90 -4.14 12.90 13.38
C PHE A 90 -5.16 12.17 14.27
N LEU A 91 -5.21 10.84 14.23
CA LEU A 91 -6.22 10.00 14.90
C LEU A 91 -5.58 9.17 16.01
N ASN A 92 -5.12 9.81 17.08
CA ASN A 92 -4.50 9.18 18.26
C ASN A 92 -5.46 8.26 19.07
N ASP A 93 -6.15 7.31 18.42
CA ASP A 93 -7.31 6.56 18.92
C ASP A 93 -7.38 5.12 18.32
N GLU A 94 -7.92 4.16 19.08
CA GLU A 94 -8.16 2.76 18.67
C GLU A 94 -9.00 2.61 17.40
N SER A 95 -9.88 3.57 17.11
CA SER A 95 -10.69 3.61 15.89
C SER A 95 -9.84 3.55 14.62
N PHE A 96 -8.59 4.01 14.70
CA PHE A 96 -7.64 3.96 13.59
C PHE A 96 -7.24 2.52 13.20
N PHE A 97 -7.27 1.59 14.15
CA PHE A 97 -6.93 0.19 13.87
C PHE A 97 -7.94 -0.48 12.92
N LYS A 98 -9.21 -0.09 13.01
CA LYS A 98 -10.30 -0.64 12.20
C LYS A 98 -10.49 0.04 10.84
N MET A 99 -10.06 1.30 10.72
CA MET A 99 -10.13 2.08 9.48
C MET A 99 -8.97 1.80 8.51
N LYS A 100 -7.81 1.32 9.02
CA LYS A 100 -6.63 0.94 8.22
C LYS A 100 -6.98 0.07 7.00
N PRO A 101 -7.74 -1.05 7.13
CA PRO A 101 -8.14 -1.86 5.97
C PRO A 101 -8.95 -1.10 4.92
N THR A 102 -9.92 -0.26 5.32
CA THR A 102 -10.74 0.54 4.37
C THR A 102 -9.83 1.37 3.46
N LEU A 103 -8.86 2.07 4.05
CA LEU A 103 -7.96 2.94 3.29
C LEU A 103 -7.07 2.17 2.33
N VAL A 104 -6.53 1.02 2.77
CA VAL A 104 -5.77 0.13 1.89
C VAL A 104 -6.63 -0.30 0.70
N TYR A 105 -7.85 -0.74 0.95
CA TYR A 105 -8.75 -1.21 -0.11
C TYR A 105 -9.13 -0.08 -1.08
N VAL A 106 -9.43 1.11 -0.59
CA VAL A 106 -9.71 2.28 -1.44
C VAL A 106 -8.48 2.67 -2.27
N LEU A 107 -7.28 2.62 -1.70
CA LEU A 107 -6.04 2.96 -2.41
C LEU A 107 -5.74 1.96 -3.52
N PHE A 108 -5.79 0.66 -3.24
CA PHE A 108 -5.58 -0.36 -4.26
C PHE A 108 -6.68 -0.35 -5.32
N GLY A 109 -7.95 -0.25 -4.91
CA GLY A 109 -9.08 -0.11 -5.83
C GLY A 109 -8.95 1.13 -6.71
N GLY A 110 -8.58 2.27 -6.13
CA GLY A 110 -8.37 3.53 -6.82
C GLY A 110 -7.18 3.50 -7.78
N ALA A 111 -6.05 2.89 -7.38
CA ALA A 111 -4.90 2.73 -8.26
C ALA A 111 -5.26 1.90 -9.51
N ILE A 112 -6.00 0.79 -9.32
CA ILE A 112 -6.46 -0.03 -10.44
C ILE A 112 -7.50 0.73 -11.28
N ALA A 113 -8.39 1.51 -10.66
CA ALA A 113 -9.34 2.35 -11.37
C ALA A 113 -8.64 3.36 -12.29
N VAL A 114 -7.60 4.03 -11.80
CA VAL A 114 -6.78 4.95 -12.61
C VAL A 114 -6.14 4.22 -13.79
N GLY A 115 -5.58 3.03 -13.57
CA GLY A 115 -5.04 2.21 -14.66
C GLY A 115 -6.10 1.86 -15.71
N LEU A 116 -7.28 1.42 -15.27
CA LEU A 116 -8.40 1.08 -16.15
C LEU A 116 -8.90 2.28 -16.97
N VAL A 117 -8.98 3.47 -16.38
CA VAL A 117 -9.35 4.71 -17.09
C VAL A 117 -8.32 5.07 -18.16
N GLN A 118 -7.04 4.76 -17.93
CA GLN A 118 -5.97 4.91 -18.93
C GLN A 118 -5.94 3.77 -19.96
N GLY A 119 -6.85 2.80 -19.88
CA GLY A 119 -6.86 1.61 -20.74
C GLY A 119 -5.72 0.64 -20.47
N LYS A 120 -5.08 0.71 -19.29
CA LYS A 120 -3.92 -0.10 -18.92
C LYS A 120 -4.21 -0.97 -17.71
N SER A 121 -3.86 -2.26 -17.80
CA SER A 121 -3.88 -3.15 -16.65
C SER A 121 -2.59 -2.99 -15.84
N TYR A 122 -2.67 -2.33 -14.69
CA TYR A 122 -1.54 -2.29 -13.75
C TYR A 122 -1.20 -3.67 -13.20
N LEU A 123 -2.19 -4.58 -13.12
CA LEU A 123 -1.95 -5.96 -12.74
C LEU A 123 -1.11 -6.70 -13.79
N GLN A 124 -1.37 -6.47 -15.08
CA GLN A 124 -0.56 -7.02 -16.16
C GLN A 124 0.88 -6.53 -16.08
N SER A 125 1.07 -5.25 -15.74
CA SER A 125 2.42 -4.69 -15.60
C SER A 125 3.24 -5.34 -14.48
N ILE A 126 2.58 -5.96 -13.49
CA ILE A 126 3.21 -6.58 -12.32
C ILE A 126 3.31 -8.10 -12.48
N LEU A 127 2.26 -8.75 -13.00
CA LEU A 127 2.10 -10.20 -13.03
C LEU A 127 2.16 -10.79 -14.45
N GLY A 128 2.15 -9.97 -15.49
CA GLY A 128 2.10 -10.42 -16.88
C GLY A 128 3.32 -11.23 -17.32
N SER A 129 4.46 -11.10 -16.64
CA SER A 129 5.63 -11.95 -16.87
C SER A 129 5.50 -13.37 -16.32
N SER A 130 4.58 -13.58 -15.38
CA SER A 130 4.42 -14.85 -14.65
C SER A 130 3.17 -15.62 -15.06
N VAL A 131 2.19 -14.95 -15.69
CA VAL A 131 0.91 -15.52 -16.09
C VAL A 131 0.65 -15.17 -17.56
N PRO A 132 0.80 -16.13 -18.50
CA PRO A 132 0.49 -15.90 -19.90
C PRO A 132 -1.03 -15.75 -20.06
N MET A 133 -1.47 -14.54 -20.40
CA MET A 133 -2.89 -14.22 -20.52
C MET A 133 -3.07 -13.02 -21.46
N LYS A 134 -4.12 -13.09 -22.29
CA LYS A 134 -4.51 -12.02 -23.24
C LYS A 134 -4.79 -10.70 -22.53
N ASP A 135 -4.49 -9.60 -23.22
CA ASP A 135 -4.73 -8.23 -22.74
C ASP A 135 -6.19 -7.99 -22.31
N GLU A 136 -7.14 -8.57 -23.06
CA GLU A 136 -8.57 -8.50 -22.75
C GLU A 136 -8.88 -9.14 -21.38
N GLY A 137 -8.28 -10.30 -21.09
CA GLY A 137 -8.40 -10.98 -19.80
C GLY A 137 -7.87 -10.12 -18.66
N TRP A 138 -6.73 -9.44 -18.88
CA TRP A 138 -6.13 -8.53 -17.90
C TRP A 138 -7.03 -7.34 -17.56
N MET A 139 -7.73 -6.79 -18.55
CA MET A 139 -8.67 -5.69 -18.34
C MET A 139 -9.92 -6.15 -17.57
N ILE A 140 -10.44 -7.34 -17.88
CA ILE A 140 -11.58 -7.94 -17.16
C ILE A 140 -11.21 -8.22 -15.70
N ILE A 141 -10.08 -8.88 -15.45
CA ILE A 141 -9.60 -9.20 -14.10
C ILE A 141 -9.33 -7.93 -13.31
N SER A 142 -8.67 -6.93 -13.90
CA SER A 142 -8.44 -5.65 -13.24
C SER A 142 -9.74 -4.97 -12.82
N ARG A 143 -10.77 -4.99 -13.70
CA ARG A 143 -12.08 -4.42 -13.37
C ARG A 143 -12.75 -5.17 -12.21
N ARG A 144 -12.70 -6.50 -12.21
CA ARG A 144 -13.27 -7.32 -11.14
C ARG A 144 -12.54 -7.12 -9.81
N ILE A 145 -11.21 -7.04 -9.84
CA ILE A 145 -10.38 -6.78 -8.65
C ILE A 145 -10.66 -5.39 -8.08
N MET A 146 -10.76 -4.36 -8.92
CA MET A 146 -11.18 -3.02 -8.48
C MET A 146 -12.53 -3.04 -7.76
N ILE A 147 -13.55 -3.68 -8.36
CA ILE A 147 -14.89 -3.80 -7.75
C ILE A 147 -14.81 -4.56 -6.42
N PHE A 148 -14.01 -5.62 -6.36
CA PHE A 148 -13.80 -6.40 -5.15
C PHE A 148 -13.16 -5.57 -4.04
N PHE A 149 -12.10 -4.81 -4.33
CA PHE A 149 -11.48 -3.90 -3.36
C PHE A 149 -12.45 -2.84 -2.85
N PHE A 150 -13.21 -2.17 -3.72
CA PHE A 150 -14.21 -1.20 -3.25
C PHE A 150 -15.34 -1.84 -2.45
N SER A 151 -15.78 -3.04 -2.83
CA SER A 151 -16.76 -3.81 -2.05
C SER A 151 -16.23 -4.13 -0.65
N LEU A 152 -14.97 -4.54 -0.54
CA LEU A 152 -14.31 -4.80 0.75
C LEU A 152 -14.16 -3.51 1.57
N ALA A 153 -13.86 -2.38 0.94
CA ALA A 153 -13.78 -1.09 1.62
C ALA A 153 -15.13 -0.72 2.25
N ILE A 154 -16.21 -0.79 1.47
CA ILE A 154 -17.57 -0.51 1.94
C ILE A 154 -17.97 -1.48 3.05
N LEU A 155 -17.72 -2.77 2.86
CA LEU A 155 -18.10 -3.80 3.82
C LEU A 155 -17.32 -3.65 5.14
N ASN A 156 -16.01 -3.38 5.09
CA ASN A 156 -15.23 -3.08 6.29
C ASN A 156 -15.80 -1.85 7.00
N GLU A 157 -16.07 -0.76 6.26
CA GLU A 157 -16.61 0.50 6.81
C GLU A 157 -17.94 0.30 7.54
N ILE A 158 -18.84 -0.50 6.97
CA ILE A 158 -20.12 -0.84 7.60
C ILE A 158 -19.88 -1.67 8.87
N ILE A 159 -19.03 -2.69 8.80
CA ILE A 159 -18.83 -3.62 9.92
C ILE A 159 -18.19 -2.93 11.11
N TRP A 160 -17.12 -2.16 10.91
CA TRP A 160 -16.45 -1.54 12.06
C TRP A 160 -17.25 -0.41 12.70
N ARG A 161 -18.14 0.25 11.94
CA ARG A 161 -19.01 1.32 12.46
C ARG A 161 -20.28 0.81 13.15
N THR A 162 -20.81 -0.33 12.72
CA THR A 162 -22.12 -0.83 13.19
C THR A 162 -22.03 -2.06 14.09
N GLN A 163 -20.94 -2.82 14.02
CA GLN A 163 -20.78 -4.10 14.72
C GLN A 163 -19.76 -4.01 15.86
N SER A 164 -19.78 -5.00 16.74
CA SER A 164 -18.82 -5.11 17.84
C SER A 164 -17.39 -5.41 17.34
N SER A 165 -16.39 -5.12 18.18
CA SER A 165 -14.99 -5.43 17.90
C SER A 165 -14.75 -6.92 17.61
N GLU A 166 -15.46 -7.81 18.32
CA GLU A 166 -15.37 -9.26 18.12
C GLU A 166 -15.87 -9.67 16.73
N VAL A 167 -17.02 -9.16 16.30
CA VAL A 167 -17.57 -9.40 14.96
C VAL A 167 -16.61 -8.89 13.89
N TRP A 168 -16.01 -7.71 14.10
CA TRP A 168 -15.01 -7.17 13.18
C TRP A 168 -13.76 -8.08 13.08
N VAL A 169 -13.27 -8.64 14.20
CA VAL A 169 -12.15 -9.59 14.20
C VAL A 169 -12.51 -10.86 13.43
N TYR A 170 -13.70 -11.42 13.64
CA TYR A 170 -14.15 -12.59 12.90
C TYR A 170 -14.32 -12.32 11.41
N PHE A 171 -14.89 -11.16 11.05
CA PHE A 171 -14.98 -10.74 9.66
C PHE A 171 -13.60 -10.62 9.02
N LYS A 172 -12.64 -10.00 9.71
CA LYS A 172 -11.27 -9.84 9.21
C LYS A 172 -10.55 -11.18 9.05
N THR A 173 -10.72 -12.09 9.98
CA THR A 173 -10.00 -13.38 9.99
C THR A 173 -10.63 -14.38 9.02
N PHE A 174 -11.95 -14.55 9.10
CA PHE A 174 -12.67 -15.58 8.34
C PHE A 174 -13.43 -14.99 7.16
N GLY A 175 -14.18 -13.90 7.37
CA GLY A 175 -14.99 -13.27 6.32
C GLY A 175 -14.16 -12.84 5.10
N LEU A 176 -13.03 -12.18 5.32
CA LEU A 176 -12.10 -11.81 4.25
C LEU A 176 -11.50 -13.02 3.54
N THR A 177 -11.15 -14.06 4.30
CA THR A 177 -10.58 -15.30 3.73
C THR A 177 -11.60 -15.98 2.82
N PHE A 178 -12.84 -16.15 3.26
CA PHE A 178 -13.90 -16.70 2.43
C PHE A 178 -14.22 -15.82 1.22
N ALA A 179 -14.25 -14.50 1.40
CA ALA A 179 -14.46 -13.55 0.31
C ALA A 179 -13.35 -13.66 -0.75
N LEU A 180 -12.09 -13.79 -0.32
CA LEU A 180 -10.95 -13.98 -1.21
C LEU A 180 -11.05 -15.31 -1.97
N LEU A 181 -11.36 -16.41 -1.29
CA LEU A 181 -11.52 -17.72 -1.93
C LEU A 181 -12.66 -17.71 -2.95
N ALA A 182 -13.82 -17.14 -2.60
CA ALA A 182 -14.95 -16.99 -3.51
C ALA A 182 -14.58 -16.09 -4.71
N PHE A 183 -13.84 -15.01 -4.46
CA PHE A 183 -13.36 -14.13 -5.52
C PHE A 183 -12.42 -14.86 -6.47
N LEU A 184 -11.42 -15.59 -5.96
CA LEU A 184 -10.49 -16.38 -6.77
C LEU A 184 -11.24 -17.45 -7.59
N ALA A 185 -12.17 -18.17 -6.97
CA ALA A 185 -13.01 -19.14 -7.67
C ALA A 185 -13.82 -18.48 -8.81
N SER A 186 -14.32 -17.26 -8.61
CA SER A 186 -15.03 -16.52 -9.65
C SER A 186 -14.14 -16.04 -10.82
N GLN A 187 -12.82 -15.94 -10.60
CA GLN A 187 -11.86 -15.60 -11.66
C GLN A 187 -11.46 -16.82 -12.51
N TYR A 188 -11.68 -18.03 -12.03
CA TYR A 188 -11.30 -19.27 -12.72
C TYR A 188 -11.75 -19.32 -14.18
N LYS A 189 -13.02 -18.95 -14.46
CA LYS A 189 -13.54 -18.93 -15.84
C LYS A 189 -12.82 -17.94 -16.75
N VAL A 190 -12.39 -16.79 -16.21
CA VAL A 190 -11.66 -15.78 -16.99
C VAL A 190 -10.26 -16.28 -17.29
N LEU A 191 -9.60 -16.90 -16.30
CA LEU A 191 -8.28 -17.50 -16.50
C LEU A 191 -8.33 -18.64 -17.52
N GLN A 192 -9.36 -19.49 -17.51
CA GLN A 192 -9.52 -20.54 -18.53
C GLN A 192 -9.78 -20.00 -19.93
N GLN A 193 -10.56 -18.92 -20.05
CA GLN A 193 -10.96 -18.40 -21.36
C GLN A 193 -9.88 -17.54 -22.02
N TYR A 194 -9.11 -16.79 -21.21
CA TYR A 194 -8.14 -15.80 -21.70
C TYR A 194 -6.69 -16.16 -21.38
N GLY A 195 -6.46 -17.19 -20.56
CA GLY A 195 -5.13 -17.71 -20.27
C GLY A 195 -4.57 -18.49 -21.45
N GLU A 196 -3.29 -18.30 -21.72
CA GLU A 196 -2.54 -18.97 -22.80
C GLU A 196 -1.67 -20.07 -22.17
N PHE A 197 -2.28 -20.91 -21.33
CA PHE A 197 -1.56 -21.94 -20.56
C PHE A 197 -1.29 -23.22 -21.37
N ASP A 198 -1.89 -23.36 -22.56
CA ASP A 198 -1.86 -24.58 -23.38
C ASP A 198 -1.08 -24.41 -24.72
N GLU A 199 -0.41 -23.28 -24.98
CA GLU A 199 0.30 -23.06 -26.26
C GLU A 199 1.75 -23.58 -26.30
N ASP A 200 2.29 -24.15 -25.21
CA ASP A 200 3.67 -24.67 -25.13
C ASP A 200 3.80 -26.21 -25.25
N GLU A 201 2.77 -26.93 -25.72
CA GLU A 201 2.87 -28.36 -26.09
C GLU A 201 2.60 -28.63 -27.60
N GLY A 202 3.29 -27.89 -28.48
CA GLY A 202 3.27 -28.12 -29.94
C GLY A 202 4.63 -27.95 -30.61
#